data_AF-A0A350LXL8-F1
#
_entry.id   AF-A0A350LXL8-F1
#
_cell.length_a   1.000
_cell.length_b   1.000
_cell.length_c   1.000
_cell.angle_alpha   90.00
_cell.angle_beta   90.00
_cell.angle_gamma   90.00
#
_symmetry.space_group_name_H-M   'P 1'
#
loop_
_entity.id
_entity.type
_entity.pdbx_description
1 polymer ?
#
loop_
_entity_poly.entity_id
_entity_poly.type
_entity_poly.pdbx_seq_one_letter_code
_entity_poly.pdbx_strand_id
1 'polypeptide(L)'
;VWREFAYHLMYHTPQILSRNWREGWDAFAWTKGRAADVLRWKQGRTGIPFVDAAMREMYVTGRMHNRARMNVASYLTKHMMVHWRVGMDWFAECL
;
A
#
# COMPACT_ATOMS: atom_id res chain seq x y z
N VAL A 1 -11.81 -14.26 11.48
CA VAL A 1 -10.51 -14.45 12.17
C VAL A 1 -9.52 -13.34 11.82
N TRP A 2 -9.12 -13.16 10.55
CA TRP A 2 -8.13 -12.12 10.19
C TRP A 2 -8.56 -10.68 10.49
N ARG A 3 -9.85 -10.36 10.33
CA ARG A 3 -10.39 -9.04 10.65
C ARG A 3 -10.29 -8.75 12.15
N GLU A 4 -10.69 -9.73 12.97
CA GLU A 4 -10.66 -9.65 14.43
C GLU A 4 -9.21 -9.60 14.95
N PHE A 5 -8.31 -10.34 14.29
CA PHE A 5 -6.87 -10.26 14.55
C PHE A 5 -6.30 -8.88 14.26
N ALA A 6 -6.72 -8.22 13.17
CA ALA A 6 -6.30 -6.85 12.88
C ALA A 6 -6.73 -5.88 13.98
N TYR A 7 -7.96 -5.98 14.49
CA TYR A 7 -8.41 -5.15 15.63
C TYR A 7 -7.62 -5.44 16.90
N HIS A 8 -7.36 -6.71 17.21
CA HIS A 8 -6.52 -7.10 18.34
C HIS A 8 -5.11 -6.50 18.22
N LEU A 9 -4.50 -6.58 17.04
CA LEU A 9 -3.18 -6.01 16.78
C LEU A 9 -3.17 -4.49 16.94
N MET A 10 -4.17 -3.78 16.41
CA MET A 10 -4.29 -2.33 16.56
C MET A 10 -4.46 -1.91 18.03
N TYR A 11 -5.21 -2.67 18.82
CA TYR A 11 -5.43 -2.39 20.24
C TYR A 11 -4.16 -2.59 21.08
N HIS A 12 -3.46 -3.71 20.89
CA HIS A 12 -2.28 -4.05 21.70
C HIS A 12 -0.98 -3.44 21.17
N THR A 13 -0.97 -2.92 19.93
CA THR A 13 0.21 -2.31 19.28
C THR A 13 -0.22 -1.02 18.54
N PRO A 14 -0.74 0.00 19.24
CA PRO A 14 -1.36 1.18 18.62
C PRO A 14 -0.41 1.99 17.71
N GLN A 15 0.90 1.91 17.96
CA GLN A 15 1.92 2.55 17.12
C GLN A 15 1.94 2.02 15.68
N ILE A 16 1.41 0.81 15.40
CA ILE A 16 1.35 0.24 14.05
C ILE A 16 0.54 1.11 13.07
N LEU A 17 -0.35 1.95 13.60
CA LEU A 17 -1.18 2.87 12.80
C LEU A 17 -0.39 4.04 12.22
N SER A 18 0.76 4.38 12.82
CA SER A 18 1.53 5.55 12.43
C SER A 18 3.01 5.27 12.21
N ARG A 19 3.58 4.16 12.70
CA ARG A 19 5.01 3.86 12.61
C ARG A 19 5.24 2.47 12.04
N ASN A 20 6.48 2.21 11.62
CA ASN A 20 6.84 0.86 11.23
C ASN A 20 6.65 -0.08 12.42
N TRP A 21 6.03 -1.24 12.18
CA TRP A 21 5.83 -2.21 13.27
C TRP A 21 7.16 -2.71 13.83
N ARG A 22 8.14 -2.91 12.94
CA ARG A 22 9.52 -3.24 13.32
C ARG A 22 10.37 -1.98 13.24
N GLU A 23 10.87 -1.53 14.39
CA GLU A 23 11.65 -0.29 14.54
C GLU A 23 12.88 -0.24 13.62
N GLY A 24 13.48 -1.39 13.30
CA GLY A 24 14.62 -1.47 12.36
C GLY A 24 14.34 -0.95 10.94
N TRP A 25 13.08 -0.72 10.57
CA TRP A 25 12.70 -0.13 9.28
C TRP A 25 12.57 1.39 9.30
N ASP A 26 12.69 2.04 10.47
CA ASP A 26 12.61 3.51 10.57
C ASP A 26 13.78 4.19 9.85
N ALA A 27 14.95 3.56 9.83
CA ALA A 27 16.13 4.02 9.08
C ALA A 27 16.19 3.48 7.64
N PHE A 28 15.16 2.76 7.18
CA PHE A 28 15.18 2.22 5.82
C PHE A 28 15.18 3.37 4.80
N ALA A 29 16.11 3.30 3.84
CA ALA A 29 16.29 4.31 2.81
C ALA A 29 15.21 4.21 1.73
N TRP A 30 13.96 4.51 2.11
CA TRP A 30 12.86 4.66 1.16
C TRP A 30 13.27 5.66 0.08
N THR A 31 12.96 5.34 -1.17
CA THR A 31 13.14 6.31 -2.25
C THR A 31 12.30 7.52 -1.90
N LYS A 32 12.83 8.73 -2.13
CA LYS A 32 12.01 9.95 -2.09
C LYS A 32 10.83 9.90 -3.06
N GLY A 33 10.81 8.90 -3.97
CA GLY A 33 9.86 8.66 -5.03
C GLY A 33 9.91 9.80 -6.01
N ARG A 34 10.06 9.54 -7.32
CA ARG A 34 9.63 10.59 -8.25
C ARG A 34 8.12 10.68 -8.08
N ALA A 35 7.59 11.84 -7.71
CA ALA A 35 6.15 12.03 -7.53
C ALA A 35 5.35 11.52 -8.75
N ALA A 36 5.95 11.62 -9.95
CA ALA A 36 5.44 11.06 -11.18
C ALA A 36 5.25 9.53 -11.16
N ASP A 37 6.14 8.77 -10.52
CA ASP A 37 6.07 7.30 -10.47
C ASP A 37 4.95 6.84 -9.53
N VAL A 38 4.81 7.51 -8.39
CA VAL A 38 3.68 7.30 -7.47
C VAL A 38 2.36 7.63 -8.16
N LEU A 39 2.29 8.74 -8.92
CA LEU A 39 1.10 9.09 -9.69
C LEU A 39 0.76 8.03 -10.74
N ARG A 40 1.76 7.52 -11.46
CA ARG A 40 1.56 6.42 -12.42
C ARG A 40 1.05 5.17 -11.74
N TRP A 41 1.55 4.82 -10.56
CA TRP A 41 1.01 3.71 -9.77
C TRP A 41 -0.44 3.94 -9.36
N LYS A 42 -0.78 5.11 -8.80
CA LYS A 42 -2.16 5.47 -8.42
C LYS A 42 -3.13 5.36 -9.59
N GLN A 43 -2.71 5.77 -10.79
CA GLN A 43 -3.51 5.74 -12.02
C GLN A 43 -3.50 4.39 -12.75
N GLY A 44 -2.77 3.38 -12.25
CA GLY A 44 -2.56 2.11 -12.95
C GLY A 44 -1.91 2.30 -14.33
N ARG A 45 -0.80 3.04 -14.39
CA ARG A 45 0.02 3.34 -15.58
C ARG A 45 1.49 2.98 -15.35
N THR A 46 1.73 1.91 -14.58
CA THR A 46 3.07 1.41 -14.25
C THR A 46 3.72 0.67 -15.42
N GLY A 47 2.91 0.17 -16.37
CA GLY A 47 3.37 -0.72 -17.43
C GLY A 47 3.41 -2.20 -17.01
N ILE A 48 3.05 -2.51 -15.76
CA ILE A 48 2.92 -3.88 -15.26
C ILE A 48 1.44 -4.28 -15.31
N PRO A 49 1.03 -5.17 -16.24
CA PRO A 49 -0.40 -5.41 -16.52
C PRO A 49 -1.23 -5.78 -15.29
N PHE A 50 -0.70 -6.62 -14.41
CA PHE A 50 -1.39 -7.03 -13.19
C PHE A 50 -1.61 -5.86 -12.22
N VAL A 51 -0.57 -5.03 -12.01
CA VAL A 51 -0.64 -3.88 -11.10
C VAL A 51 -1.61 -2.85 -11.67
N ASP A 52 -1.52 -2.58 -12.97
CA ASP A 52 -2.36 -1.60 -13.64
C ASP A 52 -3.84 -2.00 -13.63
N ALA A 53 -4.14 -3.28 -13.88
CA ALA A 53 -5.52 -3.79 -13.80
C ALA A 53 -6.10 -3.66 -12.39
N ALA A 54 -5.34 -4.06 -11.37
CA ALA A 54 -5.78 -3.97 -9.98
C ALA A 54 -6.03 -2.51 -9.55
N MET A 55 -5.09 -1.60 -9.83
CA MET A 55 -5.24 -0.19 -9.46
C MET A 55 -6.45 0.46 -10.14
N ARG A 56 -6.72 0.11 -11.41
CA ARG A 56 -7.90 0.59 -12.14
C ARG A 56 -9.21 -0.01 -11.60
N GLU A 57 -9.23 -1.29 -11.25
CA GLU A 57 -10.39 -1.95 -10.61
C GLU A 57 -10.80 -1.19 -9.34
N MET A 58 -9.84 -0.96 -8.44
CA MET A 58 -10.08 -0.22 -7.19
C MET A 58 -10.63 1.17 -7.45
N TYR A 59 -10.00 1.93 -8.34
CA TYR A 59 -10.39 3.31 -8.60
C TYR A 59 -11.81 3.43 -9.15
N VAL A 60 -12.24 2.49 -10.02
CA VAL A 60 -13.56 2.55 -10.65
C VAL A 60 -14.65 1.96 -9.78
N THR A 61 -14.34 0.90 -9.02
CA THR A 61 -15.37 0.09 -8.34
C THR A 61 -15.41 0.28 -6.82
N GLY A 62 -14.38 0.89 -6.24
CA GLY A 62 -14.18 0.92 -4.79
C GLY A 62 -13.91 -0.47 -4.18
N ARG A 63 -13.56 -1.46 -5.01
CA ARG A 63 -13.31 -2.85 -4.59
C ARG A 63 -12.01 -3.35 -5.22
N MET A 64 -11.38 -4.29 -4.53
CA MET A 64 -10.18 -4.95 -5.01
C MET A 64 -10.06 -6.29 -4.33
N HIS A 65 -9.82 -7.36 -5.09
CA HIS A 65 -9.59 -8.69 -4.53
C HIS A 65 -8.36 -8.72 -3.61
N ASN A 66 -8.38 -9.53 -2.54
CA ASN A 66 -7.31 -9.55 -1.53
C ASN A 66 -5.92 -9.84 -2.13
N ARG A 67 -5.82 -10.76 -3.10
CA ARG A 67 -4.54 -11.04 -3.78
C ARG A 67 -4.00 -9.83 -4.53
N ALA A 68 -4.89 -9.07 -5.18
CA ALA A 68 -4.52 -7.85 -5.87
C ALA A 68 -4.02 -6.79 -4.88
N ARG A 69 -4.70 -6.60 -3.74
CA ARG A 69 -4.28 -5.70 -2.66
C ARG A 69 -2.86 -5.99 -2.19
N MET A 70 -2.57 -7.26 -1.89
CA MET A 70 -1.24 -7.68 -1.44
C MET A 70 -0.16 -7.40 -2.51
N ASN A 71 -0.45 -7.72 -3.77
CA ASN A 71 0.51 -7.57 -4.86
C ASN A 71 0.83 -6.10 -5.14
N VAL A 72 -0.17 -5.22 -5.25
CA VAL A 72 0.10 -3.80 -5.58
C VAL A 72 0.74 -3.05 -4.40
N ALA A 73 0.41 -3.40 -3.15
CA ALA A 73 1.08 -2.86 -1.97
C ALA A 73 2.54 -3.34 -1.87
N SER A 74 2.81 -4.61 -2.20
CA SER A 74 4.18 -5.14 -2.28
C SER A 74 4.96 -4.52 -3.44
N TYR A 75 4.31 -4.21 -4.57
CA TYR A 75 4.95 -3.52 -5.68
C TYR A 75 5.41 -2.13 -5.27
N LEU A 76 4.54 -1.35 -4.63
CA LEU A 76 4.86 -0.03 -4.10
C LEU A 76 6.05 -0.05 -3.13
N THR A 77 6.03 -0.95 -2.15
CA THR A 77 7.04 -0.97 -1.08
C THR A 77 8.35 -1.64 -1.47
N LYS A 78 8.33 -2.66 -2.35
CA LYS A 78 9.54 -3.46 -2.66
C LYS A 78 10.13 -3.20 -4.04
N HIS A 79 9.31 -2.83 -5.03
CA HIS A 79 9.80 -2.56 -6.38
C HIS A 79 10.00 -1.07 -6.61
N MET A 80 9.06 -0.25 -6.15
CA MET A 80 9.19 1.21 -6.22
C MET A 80 9.96 1.78 -5.01
N MET A 81 10.14 0.98 -3.95
CA MET A 81 10.83 1.38 -2.72
C MET A 81 10.20 2.63 -2.08
N VAL A 82 8.89 2.81 -2.23
CA VAL A 82 8.13 3.96 -1.71
C VAL A 82 7.61 3.64 -0.31
N HIS A 83 7.62 4.64 0.57
CA HIS A 83 7.12 4.53 1.93
C HIS A 83 5.65 4.05 1.96
N TRP A 84 5.36 3.05 2.79
CA TRP A 84 4.05 2.37 2.85
C TRP A 84 2.86 3.30 3.12
N ARG A 85 3.07 4.40 3.86
CA ARG A 85 2.03 5.42 4.13
C ARG A 85 1.38 5.96 2.85
N VAL A 86 2.15 6.12 1.77
CA VAL A 86 1.59 6.55 0.47
C VAL A 86 0.51 5.59 -0.03
N GLY A 87 0.73 4.28 0.15
CA GLY A 87 -0.24 3.25 -0.20
C GLY A 87 -1.41 3.22 0.78
N MET A 88 -1.14 3.36 2.09
CA MET A 88 -2.18 3.44 3.12
C MET A 88 -3.18 4.56 2.84
N ASP A 89 -2.68 5.77 2.61
CA ASP A 89 -3.53 6.95 2.39
C ASP A 89 -4.36 6.80 1.12
N TRP A 90 -3.76 6.30 0.04
CA TRP A 90 -4.47 6.07 -1.22
C TRP A 90 -5.53 4.99 -1.13
N PHE A 91 -5.24 3.90 -0.40
CA PHE A 91 -6.20 2.83 -0.19
C PHE A 91 -7.37 3.30 0.67
N ALA A 92 -7.12 4.11 1.70
CA ALA A 92 -8.17 4.69 2.54
C ALA A 92 -9.08 5.67 1.77
N GLU A 93 -8.55 6.34 0.75
CA GLU A 93 -9.32 7.26 -0.11
C GLU A 93 -10.21 6.51 -1.12
N CYS A 94 -9.78 5.34 -1.61
CA CYS A 94 -10.44 4.64 -2.72
C CYS A 94 -11.28 3.41 -2.34
N LEU A 95 -11.17 2.87 -1.12
CA LEU A 95 -11.81 1.61 -0.70
C LEU A 95 -12.94 1.76 0.30
#